data_AF-A0A9Q1GU78-F1
#
_entry.id   AF-A0A9Q1GU78-F1
#
_cell.length_a   1.000
_cell.length_b   1.000
_cell.length_c   1.000
_cell.angle_alpha   90.00
_cell.angle_beta   90.00
_cell.angle_gamma   90.00
#
_symmetry.space_group_name_H-M   'P 1'
#
loop_
_entity.id
_entity.type
_entity.pdbx_description
1 polymer ?
#
loop_
_entity_poly.entity_id
_entity_poly.type
_entity_poly.pdbx_seq_one_letter_code
_entity_poly.pdbx_strand_id
1 'polypeptide(L)'
;MRTTHDELLDAEDAMVFDDQPLDTAALTHTICWRVAVWSRLHTLKNSYNMILKLFIAFSFLISASYGQISVVDFCVADYSVANGPAGYSCKNASKVITDDFIFTGLGVKGNTSNFFKVAVNGAFDLTLPGLNGLGLSLFRLDIDVGGVVPIHTHRVSEVIIVMEGTIIAGFIGSDNTAYFKTLNKGDVMVFPQSLLHFQVNVGNIPALAFVSLNSPNPGFQFISASLFANNLPSSIVEKITLIDKDQVKKLKSIFGGTN
;
A
#
# COMPACT_ATOMS: atom_id res chain seq x y z
N MET A 1 -9.83 38.30 -77.92
CA MET A 1 -11.07 37.69 -78.46
C MET A 1 -12.02 37.63 -77.29
N ARG A 2 -13.16 38.34 -77.24
CA ARG A 2 -14.20 38.62 -78.24
C ARG A 2 -15.14 37.42 -78.44
N THR A 3 -16.32 37.54 -77.78
CA THR A 3 -17.66 37.03 -78.16
C THR A 3 -17.90 35.52 -78.17
N THR A 4 -19.13 35.02 -77.99
CA THR A 4 -20.49 35.65 -78.01
C THR A 4 -21.13 35.64 -76.60
N HIS A 5 -22.14 36.46 -76.24
CA HIS A 5 -23.43 36.78 -76.87
C HIS A 5 -24.34 35.55 -77.06
N ASP A 6 -25.65 35.57 -76.79
CA ASP A 6 -26.51 36.45 -75.96
C ASP A 6 -27.64 35.50 -75.41
N GLU A 7 -28.87 35.82 -74.97
CA GLU A 7 -29.72 37.02 -74.99
C GLU A 7 -30.78 36.94 -73.84
N LEU A 8 -31.85 37.74 -73.90
CA LEU A 8 -32.97 37.78 -72.94
C LEU A 8 -34.02 36.69 -73.18
N LEU A 9 -34.88 36.44 -72.18
CA LEU A 9 -36.33 36.70 -72.30
C LEU A 9 -37.06 36.58 -70.95
N ASP A 10 -38.00 37.51 -70.71
CA ASP A 10 -38.87 37.51 -69.53
C ASP A 10 -40.05 36.54 -69.69
N ALA A 11 -40.52 35.99 -68.57
CA ALA A 11 -41.78 35.24 -68.49
C ALA A 11 -42.39 35.34 -67.07
N GLU A 12 -43.03 36.48 -66.77
CA GLU A 12 -44.01 36.55 -65.66
C GLU A 12 -45.29 35.80 -66.04
N ASP A 13 -45.24 34.47 -66.06
CA ASP A 13 -46.43 33.64 -66.21
C ASP A 13 -46.90 33.10 -64.85
N ALA A 14 -48.11 33.51 -64.46
CA ALA A 14 -48.70 33.16 -63.18
C ALA A 14 -49.15 31.69 -63.17
N MET A 15 -48.25 30.79 -62.77
CA MET A 15 -48.63 29.41 -62.45
C MET A 15 -49.61 29.39 -61.29
N VAL A 16 -50.89 29.28 -61.62
CA VAL A 16 -51.95 28.85 -60.71
C VAL A 16 -51.53 27.51 -60.13
N PHE A 17 -51.24 27.48 -58.82
CA PHE A 17 -51.06 26.22 -58.12
C PHE A 17 -52.43 25.53 -58.03
N ASP A 18 -52.65 24.61 -58.96
CA ASP A 18 -53.69 23.59 -58.84
C ASP A 18 -53.49 22.82 -57.51
N ASP A 19 -54.57 22.65 -56.76
CA ASP A 19 -54.53 22.26 -55.34
C ASP A 19 -54.39 20.73 -55.20
N GLN A 20 -53.34 20.20 -55.84
CA GLN A 20 -52.96 18.80 -55.79
C GLN A 20 -52.58 18.44 -54.34
N PRO A 21 -53.32 17.53 -53.69
CA PRO A 21 -53.15 17.28 -52.26
C PRO A 21 -51.75 16.77 -51.98
N LEU A 22 -51.05 17.41 -51.04
CA LEU A 22 -49.77 16.94 -50.53
C LEU A 22 -49.88 15.45 -50.17
N ASP A 23 -48.99 14.61 -50.73
CA ASP A 23 -48.89 13.22 -50.31
C ASP A 23 -48.32 13.16 -48.88
N THR A 24 -49.25 13.22 -47.94
CA THR A 24 -48.98 13.11 -46.50
C THR A 24 -48.38 11.75 -46.14
N ALA A 25 -48.57 10.69 -46.93
CA ALA A 25 -47.92 9.40 -46.70
C ALA A 25 -46.43 9.47 -47.07
N ALA A 26 -46.07 10.00 -48.24
CA ALA A 26 -44.66 10.18 -48.63
C ALA A 26 -43.89 11.11 -47.66
N LEU A 27 -44.53 12.21 -47.22
CA LEU A 27 -43.96 13.13 -46.24
C LEU A 27 -43.80 12.49 -44.86
N THR A 28 -44.85 11.86 -44.31
CA THR A 28 -44.77 11.20 -42.99
C THR A 28 -43.78 10.05 -42.98
N HIS A 29 -43.71 9.24 -44.06
CA HIS A 29 -42.75 8.15 -44.16
C HIS A 29 -41.31 8.67 -44.20
N THR A 30 -41.05 9.76 -44.93
CA THR A 30 -39.72 10.42 -44.98
C THR A 30 -39.31 11.03 -43.65
N ILE A 31 -40.25 11.68 -42.94
CA ILE A 31 -40.02 12.24 -41.61
C ILE A 31 -39.74 11.11 -40.60
N CYS A 32 -40.55 10.04 -40.61
CA CYS A 32 -40.38 8.88 -39.75
C CYS A 32 -39.01 8.21 -39.96
N TRP A 33 -38.57 8.04 -41.22
CA TRP A 33 -37.24 7.53 -41.54
C TRP A 33 -36.11 8.42 -41.00
N ARG A 34 -36.23 9.75 -41.16
CA ARG A 34 -35.24 10.71 -40.62
C ARG A 34 -35.18 10.69 -39.10
N VAL A 35 -36.32 10.60 -38.42
CA VAL A 35 -36.41 10.48 -36.94
C VAL A 35 -35.82 9.14 -36.47
N ALA A 36 -36.12 8.03 -37.14
CA ALA A 36 -35.58 6.71 -36.80
C ALA A 36 -34.05 6.64 -36.99
N VAL A 37 -33.52 7.21 -38.07
CA VAL A 37 -32.07 7.30 -38.32
C VAL A 37 -31.40 8.23 -37.31
N TRP A 38 -31.99 9.39 -37.00
CA TRP A 38 -31.45 10.33 -36.00
C TRP A 38 -31.43 9.71 -34.61
N SER A 39 -32.50 9.01 -34.19
CA SER A 39 -32.56 8.27 -32.93
C SER A 39 -31.52 7.16 -32.87
N ARG A 40 -31.33 6.39 -33.96
CA ARG A 40 -30.30 5.35 -34.05
C ARG A 40 -28.88 5.92 -34.00
N LEU A 41 -28.61 7.05 -34.65
CA LEU A 41 -27.33 7.75 -34.58
C LEU A 41 -27.07 8.36 -33.19
N HIS A 42 -28.10 8.91 -32.55
CA HIS A 42 -28.00 9.48 -31.20
C HIS A 42 -27.73 8.40 -30.15
N THR A 43 -28.44 7.27 -30.22
CA THR A 43 -28.18 6.11 -29.35
C THR A 43 -26.80 5.51 -29.59
N LEU A 44 -26.37 5.30 -30.84
CA LEU A 44 -25.00 4.86 -31.16
C LEU A 44 -23.93 5.83 -30.62
N LYS A 45 -24.12 7.14 -30.78
CA LYS A 45 -23.20 8.18 -30.26
C LYS A 45 -23.14 8.16 -28.72
N ASN A 46 -24.27 7.95 -28.04
CA ASN A 46 -24.32 7.83 -26.59
C ASN A 46 -23.66 6.54 -26.10
N SER A 47 -23.88 5.41 -26.77
CA SER A 47 -23.17 4.14 -26.49
C SER A 47 -21.67 4.28 -26.67
N TYR A 48 -21.20 4.89 -27.76
CA TYR A 48 -19.78 5.17 -27.97
C TYR A 48 -19.19 6.05 -26.86
N ASN A 49 -19.86 7.15 -26.51
CA ASN A 49 -19.45 8.03 -25.42
C ASN A 49 -19.42 7.32 -24.05
N MET A 50 -20.32 6.37 -23.81
CA MET A 50 -20.34 5.57 -22.59
C MET A 50 -19.18 4.56 -22.56
N ILE A 51 -18.95 3.84 -23.66
CA ILE A 51 -17.83 2.89 -23.80
C ILE A 51 -16.48 3.62 -23.65
N LEU A 52 -16.33 4.79 -24.27
CA LEU A 52 -15.12 5.60 -24.16
C LEU A 52 -14.86 6.06 -22.71
N LYS A 53 -15.90 6.49 -21.98
CA LYS A 53 -15.79 6.83 -20.54
C LYS A 53 -15.39 5.63 -19.68
N LEU A 54 -15.98 4.45 -19.93
CA LEU A 54 -15.63 3.20 -19.25
C LEU A 54 -14.18 2.80 -19.55
N PHE A 55 -13.74 2.91 -20.80
CA PHE A 55 -12.37 2.58 -21.21
C PHE A 55 -11.33 3.54 -20.60
N ILE A 56 -11.63 4.84 -20.53
CA ILE A 56 -10.78 5.83 -19.84
C ILE A 56 -10.70 5.51 -18.34
N ALA A 57 -11.85 5.27 -17.68
CA ALA A 57 -11.87 4.91 -16.25
C ALA A 57 -11.08 3.62 -15.97
N PHE A 58 -11.24 2.60 -16.81
CA PHE A 58 -10.50 1.34 -16.72
C PHE A 58 -8.99 1.51 -16.97
N SER A 59 -8.61 2.38 -17.91
CA SER A 59 -7.20 2.73 -18.16
C SER A 59 -6.56 3.43 -16.96
N PHE A 60 -7.28 4.32 -16.28
CA PHE A 60 -6.83 4.95 -15.03
C PHE A 60 -6.71 3.93 -13.89
N LEU A 61 -7.66 2.99 -13.75
CA LEU A 61 -7.60 1.92 -12.75
C LEU A 61 -6.41 0.97 -12.99
N ILE A 62 -6.13 0.60 -14.24
CA ILE A 62 -4.93 -0.19 -14.60
C ILE A 62 -3.66 0.60 -14.24
N SER A 63 -3.60 1.88 -14.60
CA SER A 63 -2.46 2.77 -14.32
C SER A 63 -2.17 2.89 -12.82
N ALA A 64 -3.22 2.89 -11.98
CA ALA A 64 -3.11 2.94 -10.52
C ALA A 64 -2.71 1.59 -9.88
N SER A 65 -2.79 0.48 -10.61
CA SER A 65 -2.48 -0.88 -10.10
C SER A 65 -1.06 -1.37 -10.38
N TYR A 66 -0.26 -0.62 -11.15
CA TYR A 66 1.18 -0.87 -11.28
C TYR A 66 1.95 -0.42 -10.02
N GLY A 67 1.80 -1.19 -8.94
CA GLY A 67 2.57 -0.99 -7.72
C GLY A 67 4.06 -1.21 -7.96
N GLN A 68 4.83 -0.10 -7.99
CA GLN A 68 6.30 -0.02 -7.96
C GLN A 68 7.07 -1.17 -8.64
N ILE A 69 6.82 -1.40 -9.93
CA ILE A 69 7.76 -2.15 -10.77
C ILE A 69 9.03 -1.31 -10.88
N SER A 70 10.14 -1.80 -10.33
CA SER A 70 11.45 -1.14 -10.47
C SER A 70 11.89 -1.15 -11.93
N VAL A 71 12.32 0.01 -12.44
CA VAL A 71 12.90 0.16 -13.79
C VAL A 71 14.42 -0.06 -13.81
N VAL A 72 14.99 -0.49 -12.67
CA VAL A 72 16.41 -0.84 -12.49
C VAL A 72 16.52 -2.12 -11.66
N ASP A 73 17.59 -2.89 -11.87
CA ASP A 73 17.82 -4.16 -11.16
C ASP A 73 17.94 -3.99 -9.63
N PHE A 74 18.55 -2.88 -9.19
CA PHE A 74 18.74 -2.54 -7.77
C PHE A 74 18.99 -1.03 -7.56
N CYS A 75 18.76 -0.56 -6.33
CA CYS A 75 19.03 0.81 -5.89
C CYS A 75 19.70 0.79 -4.50
N VAL A 76 20.96 0.37 -4.44
CA VAL A 76 21.76 0.35 -3.19
C VAL A 76 21.67 1.71 -2.47
N ALA A 77 21.28 1.75 -1.20
CA ALA A 77 21.13 3.00 -0.45
C ALA A 77 22.43 3.83 -0.38
N ASP A 78 22.33 5.14 -0.61
CA ASP A 78 23.41 6.10 -0.34
C ASP A 78 23.17 6.81 1.00
N TYR A 79 23.79 6.29 2.07
CA TYR A 79 23.74 6.89 3.40
C TYR A 79 24.51 8.22 3.54
N SER A 80 25.21 8.69 2.50
CA SER A 80 25.80 10.05 2.50
C SER A 80 24.79 11.15 2.17
N VAL A 81 23.59 10.78 1.69
CA VAL A 81 22.48 11.68 1.41
C VAL A 81 21.40 11.51 2.48
N ALA A 82 20.71 12.59 2.84
CA ALA A 82 19.61 12.51 3.80
C ALA A 82 18.46 11.62 3.26
N ASN A 83 17.92 10.76 4.13
CA ASN A 83 16.80 9.88 3.81
C ASN A 83 15.53 10.72 3.50
N GLY A 84 14.82 10.38 2.43
CA GLY A 84 13.64 11.11 1.96
C GLY A 84 12.31 10.45 2.37
N PRO A 85 11.17 11.09 2.11
CA PRO A 85 9.84 10.49 2.33
C PRO A 85 9.56 9.26 1.45
N ALA A 86 10.41 8.99 0.46
CA ALA A 86 10.35 7.82 -0.42
C ALA A 86 11.44 6.77 -0.13
N GLY A 87 12.24 6.94 0.94
CA GLY A 87 13.42 6.11 1.23
C GLY A 87 14.74 6.75 0.77
N TYR A 88 15.80 5.93 0.72
CA TYR A 88 17.15 6.38 0.40
C TYR A 88 17.36 6.60 -1.11
N SER A 89 18.16 7.62 -1.44
CA SER A 89 18.69 7.81 -2.79
C SER A 89 19.62 6.65 -3.18
N CYS A 90 19.70 6.31 -4.48
CA CYS A 90 20.60 5.26 -4.94
C CYS A 90 22.06 5.73 -4.96
N LYS A 91 22.99 4.89 -4.46
CA LYS A 91 24.42 5.04 -4.63
C LYS A 91 24.77 5.02 -6.13
N ASN A 92 25.73 5.84 -6.54
CA ASN A 92 26.26 5.81 -7.91
C ASN A 92 26.76 4.39 -8.27
N ALA A 93 26.31 3.83 -9.40
CA ALA A 93 26.61 2.46 -9.83
C ALA A 93 28.12 2.14 -9.88
N SER A 94 28.98 3.12 -10.20
CA SER A 94 30.44 2.94 -10.20
C SER A 94 31.07 2.73 -8.81
N LYS A 95 30.28 2.91 -7.74
CA LYS A 95 30.69 2.71 -6.33
C LYS A 95 29.95 1.54 -5.65
N VAL A 96 29.14 0.78 -6.40
CA VAL A 96 28.45 -0.41 -5.88
C VAL A 96 29.43 -1.59 -5.84
N ILE A 97 29.45 -2.31 -4.72
CA ILE A 97 30.32 -3.48 -4.49
C ILE A 97 29.51 -4.65 -3.96
N THR A 98 30.05 -5.87 -4.04
CA THR A 98 29.37 -7.09 -3.56
C THR A 98 28.95 -7.00 -2.09
N ASP A 99 29.75 -6.36 -1.25
CA ASP A 99 29.47 -6.20 0.18
C ASP A 99 28.22 -5.36 0.48
N ASP A 100 27.76 -4.52 -0.46
CA ASP A 100 26.50 -3.78 -0.34
C ASP A 100 25.26 -4.69 -0.27
N PHE A 101 25.41 -5.96 -0.70
CA PHE A 101 24.35 -6.97 -0.76
C PHE A 101 24.54 -8.08 0.29
N ILE A 102 25.49 -7.95 1.22
CA ILE A 102 25.80 -8.97 2.24
C ILE A 102 25.56 -8.42 3.65
N PHE A 103 24.79 -9.14 4.46
CA PHE A 103 24.66 -8.88 5.90
C PHE A 103 24.92 -10.15 6.71
N THR A 104 25.94 -10.12 7.57
CA THR A 104 26.41 -11.27 8.37
C THR A 104 25.85 -11.31 9.79
N GLY A 105 25.26 -10.21 10.27
CA GLY A 105 24.84 -10.06 11.69
C GLY A 105 23.77 -11.05 12.16
N LEU A 106 22.98 -11.63 11.26
CA LEU A 106 21.96 -12.64 11.59
C LEU A 106 22.56 -13.96 12.13
N GLY A 107 23.85 -14.22 11.90
CA GLY A 107 24.55 -15.38 12.48
C GLY A 107 24.74 -15.27 14.00
N VAL A 108 24.64 -14.08 14.59
CA VAL A 108 25.03 -13.80 15.98
C VAL A 108 23.81 -13.66 16.89
N LYS A 109 23.82 -14.34 18.03
CA LYS A 109 22.81 -14.18 19.09
C LYS A 109 22.88 -12.78 19.70
N GLY A 110 21.74 -12.08 19.74
CA GLY A 110 21.62 -10.78 20.39
C GLY A 110 21.59 -10.85 21.93
N ASN A 111 21.82 -9.70 22.58
CA ASN A 111 21.88 -9.61 24.04
C ASN A 111 20.48 -9.53 24.69
N THR A 112 20.04 -10.63 25.29
CA THR A 112 18.77 -10.74 26.03
C THR A 112 18.80 -10.15 27.44
N SER A 113 19.89 -9.49 27.88
CA SER A 113 20.03 -8.89 29.21
C SER A 113 19.28 -7.54 29.32
N ASN A 114 17.97 -7.55 29.12
CA ASN A 114 17.11 -6.35 29.12
C ASN A 114 15.72 -6.64 29.69
N PHE A 115 14.92 -5.59 29.91
CA PHE A 115 13.59 -5.65 30.54
C PHE A 115 12.61 -6.66 29.90
N PHE A 116 12.67 -6.83 28.57
CA PHE A 116 11.80 -7.74 27.83
C PHE A 116 12.43 -9.12 27.56
N LYS A 117 13.70 -9.30 27.95
CA LYS A 117 14.55 -10.48 27.67
C LYS A 117 14.59 -10.90 26.20
N VAL A 118 14.54 -9.95 25.26
CA VAL A 118 14.55 -10.22 23.82
C VAL A 118 15.58 -9.36 23.11
N ALA A 119 16.21 -9.90 22.06
CA ALA A 119 17.02 -9.13 21.13
C ALA A 119 16.51 -9.30 19.70
N VAL A 120 16.54 -8.20 18.94
CA VAL A 120 16.05 -8.11 17.56
C VAL A 120 17.18 -7.57 16.68
N ASN A 121 17.78 -8.43 15.85
CA ASN A 121 18.88 -8.09 14.95
C ASN A 121 18.37 -8.12 13.51
N GLY A 122 18.53 -7.04 12.73
CA GLY A 122 17.88 -6.89 11.42
C GLY A 122 18.81 -6.66 10.23
N ALA A 123 18.47 -7.29 9.10
CA ALA A 123 18.87 -6.92 7.75
C ALA A 123 17.71 -6.16 7.09
N PHE A 124 17.84 -4.83 7.00
CA PHE A 124 16.83 -3.91 6.48
C PHE A 124 17.51 -2.68 5.85
N ASP A 125 16.75 -1.71 5.32
CA ASP A 125 17.29 -0.60 4.51
C ASP A 125 18.41 0.24 5.16
N LEU A 126 18.47 0.29 6.49
CA LEU A 126 19.52 0.98 7.27
C LEU A 126 20.77 0.12 7.56
N THR A 127 20.68 -1.21 7.48
CA THR A 127 21.76 -2.15 7.85
C THR A 127 22.28 -3.00 6.69
N LEU A 128 21.52 -3.09 5.60
CA LEU A 128 21.88 -3.77 4.36
C LEU A 128 21.43 -2.89 3.18
N PRO A 129 22.31 -2.03 2.63
CA PRO A 129 21.91 -0.98 1.69
C PRO A 129 21.35 -1.54 0.38
N GLY A 130 21.75 -2.75 -0.02
CA GLY A 130 21.21 -3.46 -1.19
C GLY A 130 19.72 -3.83 -1.12
N LEU A 131 19.08 -3.80 0.07
CA LEU A 131 17.63 -4.02 0.19
C LEU A 131 16.78 -2.81 -0.24
N ASN A 132 17.37 -1.62 -0.36
CA ASN A 132 16.62 -0.39 -0.66
C ASN A 132 15.90 -0.51 -2.02
N GLY A 133 14.57 -0.31 -1.98
CA GLY A 133 13.66 -0.53 -3.12
C GLY A 133 13.20 -1.99 -3.35
N LEU A 134 13.83 -3.01 -2.76
CA LEU A 134 13.58 -4.43 -3.09
C LEU A 134 12.38 -5.09 -2.38
N GLY A 135 11.60 -4.33 -1.61
CA GLY A 135 10.36 -4.84 -0.99
C GLY A 135 10.54 -5.90 0.12
N LEU A 136 11.74 -6.06 0.69
CA LEU A 136 12.05 -7.16 1.64
C LEU A 136 12.95 -6.71 2.79
N SER A 137 12.71 -7.23 3.99
CA SER A 137 13.65 -7.21 5.14
C SER A 137 13.54 -8.50 5.97
N LEU A 138 14.60 -8.82 6.73
CA LEU A 138 14.74 -10.07 7.50
C LEU A 138 15.36 -9.80 8.86
N PHE A 139 14.72 -10.25 9.94
CA PHE A 139 15.21 -10.07 11.32
C PHE A 139 15.35 -11.41 12.05
N ARG A 140 16.29 -11.46 12.98
CA ARG A 140 16.51 -12.52 13.96
C ARG A 140 15.91 -12.09 15.30
N LEU A 141 15.18 -13.00 15.93
CA LEU A 141 14.63 -12.86 17.28
C LEU A 141 15.30 -13.89 18.20
N ASP A 142 16.12 -13.43 19.15
CA ASP A 142 16.59 -14.24 20.28
C ASP A 142 15.72 -13.90 21.51
N ILE A 143 14.89 -14.85 21.96
CA ILE A 143 13.93 -14.63 23.05
C ILE A 143 14.30 -15.54 24.23
N ASP A 144 14.71 -14.96 25.35
CA ASP A 144 15.12 -15.74 26.54
C ASP A 144 13.92 -16.41 27.24
N VAL A 145 14.17 -17.22 28.27
CA VAL A 145 13.10 -17.92 29.03
C VAL A 145 12.17 -16.91 29.71
N GLY A 146 10.88 -16.94 29.34
CA GLY A 146 9.89 -15.93 29.73
C GLY A 146 10.12 -14.55 29.12
N GLY A 147 10.89 -14.46 28.03
CA GLY A 147 11.07 -13.25 27.24
C GLY A 147 9.89 -12.99 26.30
N VAL A 148 9.74 -11.73 25.90
CA VAL A 148 8.56 -11.24 25.19
C VAL A 148 8.98 -10.26 24.09
N VAL A 149 8.56 -10.48 22.85
CA VAL A 149 8.38 -9.42 21.87
C VAL A 149 7.01 -8.78 22.15
N PRO A 150 6.95 -7.54 22.68
CA PRO A 150 5.70 -6.97 23.17
C PRO A 150 4.70 -6.66 22.06
N ILE A 151 3.44 -6.37 22.42
CA ILE A 151 2.39 -6.05 21.43
C ILE A 151 2.74 -4.82 20.57
N HIS A 152 2.91 -5.06 19.27
CA HIS A 152 3.44 -4.09 18.30
C HIS A 152 2.84 -4.27 16.91
N THR A 153 3.17 -3.39 15.98
CA THR A 153 2.72 -3.42 14.58
C THR A 153 3.78 -2.89 13.60
N HIS A 154 3.64 -3.30 12.33
CA HIS A 154 4.45 -2.91 11.18
C HIS A 154 3.57 -2.32 10.09
N ARG A 155 4.13 -1.48 9.21
CA ARG A 155 3.41 -0.91 8.06
C ARG A 155 3.09 -1.93 6.95
N VAL A 156 3.58 -3.17 7.08
CA VAL A 156 3.49 -4.28 6.12
C VAL A 156 3.22 -5.60 6.86
N SER A 157 3.06 -6.72 6.14
CA SER A 157 2.92 -8.04 6.75
C SER A 157 4.26 -8.64 7.16
N GLU A 158 4.20 -9.57 8.11
CA GLU A 158 5.34 -10.36 8.59
C GLU A 158 5.03 -11.87 8.47
N VAL A 159 6.06 -12.67 8.20
CA VAL A 159 6.03 -14.14 8.37
C VAL A 159 7.15 -14.55 9.31
N ILE A 160 6.80 -15.24 10.41
CA ILE A 160 7.74 -15.82 11.38
C ILE A 160 7.97 -17.31 11.13
N ILE A 161 9.20 -17.78 11.31
CA ILE A 161 9.55 -19.19 11.45
C ILE A 161 10.34 -19.42 12.74
N VAL A 162 9.95 -20.43 13.53
CA VAL A 162 10.66 -20.82 14.76
C VAL A 162 11.78 -21.81 14.41
N MET A 163 13.00 -21.51 14.81
CA MET A 163 14.18 -22.36 14.56
C MET A 163 14.62 -23.15 15.79
N GLU A 164 14.41 -22.63 17.00
CA GLU A 164 14.70 -23.31 18.27
C GLU A 164 13.72 -22.86 19.36
N GLY A 165 13.48 -23.71 20.36
CA GLY A 165 12.56 -23.44 21.47
C GLY A 165 11.07 -23.54 21.11
N THR A 166 10.24 -22.95 21.96
CA THR A 166 8.78 -22.94 21.86
C THR A 166 8.25 -21.58 22.29
N ILE A 167 7.45 -20.94 21.45
CA ILE A 167 6.85 -19.62 21.71
C ILE A 167 5.33 -19.70 21.63
N ILE A 168 4.60 -18.82 22.32
CA ILE A 168 3.28 -18.40 21.86
C ILE A 168 3.49 -17.23 20.90
N ALA A 169 2.83 -17.25 19.75
CA ALA A 169 2.76 -16.14 18.83
C ALA A 169 1.30 -15.86 18.46
N GLY A 170 0.95 -14.61 18.18
CA GLY A 170 -0.41 -14.25 17.79
C GLY A 170 -0.62 -12.81 17.38
N PHE A 171 -1.72 -12.56 16.66
CA PHE A 171 -2.20 -11.23 16.30
C PHE A 171 -3.64 -10.99 16.78
N ILE A 172 -4.06 -9.74 16.76
CA ILE A 172 -5.42 -9.30 17.09
C ILE A 172 -6.04 -8.69 15.83
N GLY A 173 -7.21 -9.20 15.43
CA GLY A 173 -7.99 -8.67 14.31
C GLY A 173 -8.58 -7.30 14.61
N SER A 174 -9.02 -6.58 13.57
CA SER A 174 -9.70 -5.29 13.70
C SER A 174 -11.09 -5.38 14.34
N ASP A 175 -11.61 -6.60 14.50
CA ASP A 175 -12.78 -6.97 15.30
C ASP A 175 -12.46 -7.17 16.80
N ASN A 176 -11.17 -7.11 17.17
CA ASN A 176 -10.57 -7.46 18.47
C ASN A 176 -10.50 -8.97 18.76
N THR A 177 -10.74 -9.85 17.78
CA THR A 177 -10.54 -11.30 17.96
C THR A 177 -9.05 -11.61 18.02
N ALA A 178 -8.61 -12.32 19.05
CA ALA A 178 -7.21 -12.72 19.22
C ALA A 178 -6.94 -14.10 18.57
N TYR A 179 -6.05 -14.12 17.59
CA TYR A 179 -5.61 -15.30 16.85
C TYR A 179 -4.18 -15.66 17.27
N PHE A 180 -4.03 -16.64 18.16
CA PHE A 180 -2.72 -17.03 18.72
C PHE A 180 -2.58 -18.54 18.86
N LYS A 181 -1.34 -19.03 18.86
CA LYS A 181 -1.00 -20.45 19.03
C LYS A 181 0.39 -20.62 19.63
N THR A 182 0.62 -21.74 20.31
CA THR A 182 1.97 -22.24 20.60
C THR A 182 2.61 -22.75 19.31
N LEU A 183 3.78 -22.22 18.97
CA LEU A 183 4.64 -22.58 17.84
C LEU A 183 5.93 -23.21 18.37
N ASN A 184 6.42 -24.25 17.69
CA ASN A 184 7.64 -25.00 18.00
C ASN A 184 8.59 -24.93 16.80
N LYS A 185 9.83 -25.41 16.97
CA LYS A 185 10.81 -25.54 15.87
C LYS A 185 10.18 -26.13 14.59
N GLY A 186 10.23 -25.36 13.50
CA GLY A 186 9.67 -25.69 12.19
C GLY A 186 8.28 -25.09 11.92
N ASP A 187 7.54 -24.65 12.94
CA ASP A 187 6.26 -23.98 12.76
C ASP A 187 6.44 -22.56 12.17
N VAL A 188 5.49 -22.18 11.32
CA VAL A 188 5.43 -20.89 10.62
C VAL A 188 4.10 -20.20 10.93
N MET A 189 4.11 -18.87 11.08
CA MET A 189 2.90 -18.06 11.22
C MET A 189 3.02 -16.75 10.42
N VAL A 190 1.88 -16.24 9.93
CA VAL A 190 1.78 -14.95 9.25
C VAL A 190 1.05 -13.95 10.15
N PHE A 191 1.54 -12.71 10.17
CA PHE A 191 0.91 -11.56 10.81
C PHE A 191 0.45 -10.58 9.71
N PRO A 192 -0.87 -10.37 9.55
CA PRO A 192 -1.39 -9.47 8.52
C PRO A 192 -0.94 -8.01 8.73
N GLN A 193 -0.84 -7.27 7.62
CA GLN A 193 -0.37 -5.89 7.59
C GLN A 193 -1.08 -5.00 8.61
N SER A 194 -0.32 -4.18 9.32
CA SER A 194 -0.79 -3.20 10.33
C SER A 194 -1.49 -3.77 11.57
N LEU A 195 -1.70 -5.09 11.70
CA LEU A 195 -2.33 -5.67 12.89
C LEU A 195 -1.39 -5.71 14.10
N LEU A 196 -1.99 -5.61 15.29
CA LEU A 196 -1.28 -5.75 16.55
C LEU A 196 -0.94 -7.22 16.80
N HIS A 197 0.32 -7.52 17.06
CA HIS A 197 0.80 -8.89 17.25
C HIS A 197 1.97 -8.95 18.24
N PHE A 198 2.27 -10.16 18.72
CA PHE A 198 3.17 -10.41 19.84
C PHE A 198 3.77 -11.82 19.79
N GLN A 199 4.89 -12.01 20.50
CA GLN A 199 5.56 -13.29 20.66
C GLN A 199 6.07 -13.44 22.11
N VAL A 200 5.88 -14.60 22.74
CA VAL A 200 6.28 -14.90 24.14
C VAL A 200 6.97 -16.24 24.18
N ASN A 201 8.19 -16.32 24.73
CA ASN A 201 8.82 -17.61 24.99
C ASN A 201 8.20 -18.26 26.24
N VAL A 202 7.48 -19.35 26.02
CA VAL A 202 6.83 -20.18 27.06
C VAL A 202 7.56 -21.51 27.29
N GLY A 203 8.66 -21.76 26.57
CA GLY A 203 9.50 -22.93 26.74
C GLY A 203 10.49 -22.79 27.91
N ASN A 204 11.06 -23.92 28.31
CA ASN A 204 12.07 -24.01 29.38
C ASN A 204 13.50 -23.70 28.89
N ILE A 205 13.66 -23.26 27.64
CA ILE A 205 14.94 -22.90 27.00
C ILE A 205 14.76 -21.59 26.21
N PRO A 206 15.84 -20.84 25.92
CA PRO A 206 15.77 -19.72 24.98
C PRO A 206 15.23 -20.18 23.61
N ALA A 207 14.44 -19.33 22.97
CA ALA A 207 13.89 -19.55 21.64
C ALA A 207 14.62 -18.68 20.61
N LEU A 208 14.74 -19.23 19.39
CA LEU A 208 15.29 -18.54 18.22
C LEU A 208 14.24 -18.59 17.11
N ALA A 209 13.91 -17.43 16.55
CA ALA A 209 13.05 -17.30 15.39
C ALA A 209 13.63 -16.31 14.38
N PHE A 210 13.16 -16.40 13.13
CA PHE A 210 13.43 -15.41 12.10
C PHE A 210 12.11 -14.89 11.53
N VAL A 211 12.09 -13.61 11.18
CA VAL A 211 10.91 -12.93 10.65
C VAL A 211 11.24 -12.20 9.35
N SER A 212 10.43 -12.41 8.31
CA SER A 212 10.58 -11.77 7.00
C SER A 212 9.39 -10.84 6.75
N LEU A 213 9.65 -9.61 6.31
CA LEU A 213 8.62 -8.58 6.13
C LEU A 213 8.66 -8.00 4.71
N ASN A 214 7.49 -7.74 4.12
CA ASN A 214 7.37 -7.30 2.71
C ASN A 214 7.59 -5.78 2.51
N SER A 215 8.63 -5.24 3.14
CA SER A 215 9.23 -3.93 2.88
C SER A 215 10.66 -3.91 3.39
N PRO A 216 11.60 -3.18 2.75
CA PRO A 216 12.94 -2.99 3.30
C PRO A 216 12.95 -2.02 4.48
N ASN A 217 11.86 -1.26 4.68
CA ASN A 217 11.62 -0.47 5.88
C ASN A 217 10.19 -0.76 6.39
N PRO A 218 9.99 -1.83 7.19
CA PRO A 218 8.66 -2.17 7.69
C PRO A 218 8.16 -1.17 8.74
N GLY A 219 9.07 -0.44 9.39
CA GLY A 219 8.80 0.29 10.62
C GLY A 219 8.57 -0.66 11.79
N PHE A 220 8.50 -0.13 13.01
CA PHE A 220 8.16 -0.91 14.21
C PHE A 220 7.48 0.03 15.20
N GLN A 221 6.24 -0.25 15.57
CA GLN A 221 5.50 0.54 16.55
C GLN A 221 5.07 -0.34 17.73
N PHE A 222 5.85 -0.29 18.81
CA PHE A 222 5.48 -0.89 20.09
C PHE A 222 4.47 0.00 20.85
N ILE A 223 3.37 -0.59 21.32
CA ILE A 223 2.26 0.13 21.94
C ILE A 223 2.65 0.78 23.28
N SER A 224 3.34 0.10 24.19
CA SER A 224 3.70 0.73 25.47
C SER A 224 4.72 1.86 25.29
N ALA A 225 5.60 1.79 24.29
CA ALA A 225 6.42 2.94 23.91
C ALA A 225 5.60 4.09 23.32
N SER A 226 4.59 3.78 22.50
CA SER A 226 3.66 4.76 21.91
C SER A 226 2.75 5.45 22.93
N LEU A 227 2.54 4.85 24.12
CA LEU A 227 1.77 5.44 25.22
C LEU A 227 2.65 6.07 26.32
N PHE A 228 3.83 5.50 26.58
CA PHE A 228 4.61 5.79 27.79
C PHE A 228 6.09 6.14 27.57
N ALA A 229 6.68 5.97 26.39
CA ALA A 229 8.08 6.34 26.09
C ALA A 229 8.21 7.68 25.34
N ASN A 230 7.35 8.65 25.66
CA ASN A 230 7.17 9.88 24.90
C ASN A 230 6.60 11.02 25.75
N ASN A 231 6.40 12.19 25.12
CA ASN A 231 5.90 13.44 25.72
C ASN A 231 4.37 13.66 25.59
N LEU A 232 3.57 12.64 25.28
CA LEU A 232 2.11 12.75 25.32
C LEU A 232 1.66 12.97 26.77
N PRO A 233 1.00 14.09 27.15
CA PRO A 233 0.75 14.40 28.56
C PRO A 233 -0.07 13.31 29.26
N SER A 234 0.23 13.00 30.53
CA SER A 234 -0.39 11.84 31.22
C SER A 234 -1.92 11.92 31.29
N SER A 235 -2.50 13.12 31.36
CA SER A 235 -3.96 13.34 31.33
C SER A 235 -4.62 13.21 29.95
N ILE A 236 -3.83 13.03 28.88
CA ILE A 236 -4.32 12.59 27.56
C ILE A 236 -4.27 11.07 27.49
N VAL A 237 -3.15 10.46 27.91
CA VAL A 237 -3.00 8.98 27.98
C VAL A 237 -4.10 8.37 28.86
N GLU A 238 -4.37 8.95 30.03
CA GLU A 238 -5.48 8.60 30.93
C GLU A 238 -6.83 8.57 30.19
N LYS A 239 -7.16 9.63 29.44
CA LYS A 239 -8.42 9.74 28.69
C LYS A 239 -8.57 8.75 27.54
N ILE A 240 -7.47 8.35 26.90
CA ILE A 240 -7.50 7.45 25.73
C ILE A 240 -7.23 5.98 26.07
N THR A 241 -6.86 5.66 27.32
CA THR A 241 -6.57 4.28 27.78
C THR A 241 -7.41 3.82 28.96
N LEU A 242 -8.07 4.73 29.69
CA LEU A 242 -8.75 4.49 30.97
C LEU A 242 -7.82 4.02 32.12
N ILE A 243 -6.50 4.09 31.92
CA ILE A 243 -5.48 3.88 32.97
C ILE A 243 -5.39 5.15 33.82
N ASP A 244 -5.39 5.04 35.15
CA ASP A 244 -5.35 6.23 36.01
C ASP A 244 -4.04 7.04 35.84
N LYS A 245 -4.11 8.36 36.06
CA LYS A 245 -2.99 9.28 35.84
C LYS A 245 -1.69 8.90 36.55
N ASP A 246 -1.75 8.26 37.71
CA ASP A 246 -0.58 7.89 38.50
C ASP A 246 -0.01 6.54 38.09
N GLN A 247 -0.84 5.60 37.64
CA GLN A 247 -0.42 4.44 36.85
C GLN A 247 0.26 4.87 35.55
N VAL A 248 -0.30 5.84 34.83
CA VAL A 248 0.32 6.41 33.61
C VAL A 248 1.69 7.02 33.92
N LYS A 249 1.81 7.85 34.97
CA LYS A 249 3.11 8.39 35.42
C LYS A 249 4.11 7.29 35.77
N LYS A 250 3.67 6.25 36.48
CA LYS A 250 4.50 5.08 36.84
C LYS A 250 5.00 4.34 35.60
N LEU A 251 4.14 4.11 34.62
CA LEU A 251 4.52 3.48 33.35
C LEU A 251 5.46 4.38 32.55
N LYS A 252 5.21 5.70 32.47
CA LYS A 252 6.15 6.66 31.87
C LYS A 252 7.52 6.65 32.55
N SER A 253 7.57 6.55 33.88
CA SER A 253 8.83 6.44 34.63
C SER A 253 9.58 5.14 34.39
N ILE A 254 8.91 4.05 33.98
CA ILE A 254 9.54 2.79 33.59
C ILE A 254 10.06 2.88 32.14
N PHE A 255 9.34 3.57 31.27
CA PHE A 255 9.63 3.68 29.83
C PHE A 255 10.41 4.94 29.40
N GLY A 256 10.80 5.80 30.35
CA GLY A 256 11.56 7.03 30.09
C GLY A 256 10.77 8.19 29.47
N GLY A 257 9.43 8.14 29.47
CA GLY A 257 8.58 9.21 28.93
C GLY A 257 8.39 10.40 29.87
N THR A 258 8.08 11.55 29.29
CA THR A 258 7.80 12.81 30.02
C THR A 258 6.30 13.10 30.09
N ASN A 259 5.94 14.20 30.75
CA ASN A 259 4.67 14.89 30.48
C ASN A 259 4.85 15.95 29.38
#